data_AF-A0A847BSB2-F1
#
_entry.id   AF-A0A847BSB2-F1
#
_cell.length_a   1.000
_cell.length_b   1.000
_cell.length_c   1.000
_cell.angle_alpha   90.00
_cell.angle_beta   90.00
_cell.angle_gamma   90.00
#
_symmetry.space_group_name_H-M   'P 1'
#
loop_
_entity.id
_entity.type
_entity.pdbx_description
1 polymer ?
#
loop_
_entity_poly.entity_id
_entity_poly.type
_entity_poly.pdbx_seq_one_letter_code
_entity_poly.pdbx_strand_id
1 'polypeptide(L)'
;SVVLGVAAYFGSNENFLKISLWLFLVGYGFHFIAGHLYKILPFLVWYEFISPLVGKQKIPMLNDMIYEKGAYTQLILSISGTLLYTFGLVFSLKILLDIGAICLLAASIVLIAVLYKTYKFKNIGEENGDKRESL
;
A
#
# COMPACT_ATOMS: atom_id res chain seq x y z
N SER A 1 14.95 12.15 5.55
CA SER A 1 15.32 12.01 4.13
C SER A 1 15.92 13.31 3.60
N VAL A 2 15.14 14.38 3.38
CA VAL A 2 15.64 15.65 2.77
C VAL A 2 16.86 16.23 3.51
N VAL A 3 16.83 16.28 4.84
CA VAL A 3 17.96 16.76 5.66
C VAL A 3 19.24 15.93 5.45
N LEU A 4 19.12 14.60 5.33
CA LEU A 4 20.26 13.72 5.05
C LEU A 4 20.77 13.91 3.62
N GLY A 5 19.88 14.17 2.66
CA GLY A 5 20.25 14.50 1.28
C GLY A 5 21.03 15.81 1.18
N VAL A 6 20.57 16.85 1.87
CA VAL A 6 21.26 18.14 1.94
C VAL A 6 22.61 17.98 2.64
N ALA A 7 22.67 17.25 3.76
CA ALA A 7 23.93 16.97 4.46
C ALA A 7 24.91 16.16 3.60
N ALA A 8 24.43 15.21 2.79
CA ALA A 8 25.25 14.43 1.86
C ALA A 8 25.88 15.29 0.76
N TYR A 9 25.16 16.32 0.29
CA TYR A 9 25.67 17.26 -0.72
C TYR A 9 26.90 18.04 -0.20
N PHE A 10 26.88 18.44 1.07
CA PHE A 10 28.02 19.12 1.71
C PHE A 10 29.16 18.16 2.08
N GLY A 11 28.86 16.91 2.40
CA GLY A 11 29.84 15.92 2.87
C GLY A 11 30.44 15.01 1.79
N SER A 12 30.02 15.11 0.52
CA SER A 12 30.42 14.22 -0.60
C SER A 12 30.36 12.72 -0.29
N ASN A 13 29.51 12.30 0.64
CA ASN A 13 29.54 10.95 1.18
C ASN A 13 28.41 10.10 0.56
N GLU A 14 28.78 9.18 -0.32
CA GLU A 14 27.84 8.39 -1.14
C GLU A 14 26.82 7.59 -0.32
N ASN A 15 27.19 7.15 0.88
CA ASN A 15 26.31 6.33 1.72
C ASN A 15 25.12 7.13 2.25
N PHE A 16 25.32 8.40 2.62
CA PHE A 16 24.23 9.27 3.05
C PHE A 16 23.27 9.60 1.91
N LEU A 17 23.79 9.71 0.69
CA LEU A 17 22.96 9.91 -0.51
C LEU A 17 22.07 8.68 -0.79
N LYS A 18 22.63 7.47 -0.71
CA LYS A 18 21.89 6.20 -0.85
C LYS A 18 20.77 6.08 0.19
N ILE A 19 21.07 6.35 1.46
CA ILE A 19 20.09 6.29 2.56
C ILE A 19 18.99 7.35 2.37
N SER A 20 19.37 8.57 1.98
CA SER A 20 18.42 9.66 1.73
C SER A 20 17.43 9.30 0.62
N LEU A 21 17.94 8.79 -0.51
CA LEU A 21 17.15 8.38 -1.66
C LEU A 21 16.23 7.21 -1.30
N TRP A 22 16.76 6.21 -0.60
CA TRP A 22 15.98 5.06 -0.11
C TRP A 22 14.79 5.49 0.76
N LEU A 23 15.05 6.33 1.77
CA LEU A 23 14.01 6.83 2.66
C LEU A 23 13.01 7.75 1.95
N PHE A 24 13.44 8.46 0.90
CA PHE A 24 12.55 9.29 0.10
C PHE A 24 11.60 8.43 -0.74
N LEU A 25 12.15 7.51 -1.54
CA LEU A 25 11.37 6.72 -2.49
C LEU A 25 10.52 5.67 -1.79
N VAL A 26 11.11 4.90 -0.89
CA VAL A 26 10.43 3.77 -0.23
C VAL A 26 9.79 4.21 1.08
N GLY A 27 10.54 4.95 1.90
CA GLY A 27 10.02 5.43 3.20
C GLY A 27 8.84 6.39 3.06
N TYR A 28 8.86 7.28 2.07
CA TYR A 28 7.75 8.20 1.80
C TYR A 28 6.96 7.82 0.55
N GLY A 29 7.59 7.76 -0.62
CA GLY A 29 6.89 7.60 -1.91
C GLY A 29 6.01 6.34 -1.97
N PHE A 30 6.58 5.17 -1.70
CA PHE A 30 5.84 3.90 -1.70
C PHE A 30 4.69 3.91 -0.69
N HIS A 31 4.93 4.33 0.54
CA HIS A 31 3.90 4.36 1.59
C HIS A 31 2.79 5.36 1.27
N PHE A 32 3.15 6.50 0.69
CA PHE A 32 2.19 7.51 0.24
C PHE A 32 1.28 6.96 -0.87
N ILE A 33 1.85 6.30 -1.87
CA ILE A 33 1.11 5.67 -2.98
C ILE A 33 0.22 4.54 -2.44
N ALA A 34 0.76 3.64 -1.61
CA ALA A 34 0.02 2.52 -1.03
C ALA A 34 -1.17 3.00 -0.19
N GLY A 35 -0.98 4.03 0.64
CA GLY A 35 -2.06 4.63 1.43
C GLY A 35 -3.18 5.22 0.56
N HIS A 36 -2.83 5.86 -0.56
CA HIS A 36 -3.83 6.40 -1.49
C HIS A 36 -4.54 5.32 -2.29
N LEU A 37 -3.85 4.22 -2.67
CA LEU A 37 -4.48 3.09 -3.33
C LEU A 37 -5.63 2.51 -2.51
N TYR A 38 -5.49 2.46 -1.18
CA TYR A 38 -6.57 2.03 -0.29
C TYR A 38 -7.78 2.96 -0.28
N LYS A 39 -7.68 4.21 -0.74
CA LYS A 39 -8.84 5.11 -0.90
C LYS A 39 -9.37 5.13 -2.32
N ILE A 40 -8.49 5.14 -3.32
CA ILE A 40 -8.85 5.25 -4.73
C ILE A 40 -9.57 3.99 -5.21
N LEU A 41 -9.08 2.79 -4.85
CA LEU A 41 -9.67 1.55 -5.36
C LEU A 41 -11.11 1.31 -4.86
N PRO A 42 -11.41 1.43 -3.55
CA PRO A 42 -12.80 1.30 -3.08
C PRO A 42 -13.70 2.39 -3.66
N PHE A 43 -13.19 3.62 -3.81
CA PHE A 43 -13.94 4.69 -4.44
C PHE A 43 -14.31 4.36 -5.90
N LEU A 44 -13.36 3.85 -6.68
CA LEU A 44 -13.62 3.46 -8.08
C LEU A 44 -14.68 2.36 -8.17
N VAL A 45 -14.53 1.30 -7.38
CA VAL A 45 -15.49 0.19 -7.35
C VAL A 45 -16.86 0.68 -6.87
N TRP A 46 -16.91 1.56 -5.87
CA TRP A 46 -18.17 2.12 -5.39
C TRP A 46 -18.83 3.05 -6.42
N TYR A 47 -18.06 3.93 -7.05
CA TYR A 47 -18.57 4.91 -8.01
C TYR A 47 -19.14 4.24 -9.25
N GLU A 48 -18.49 3.21 -9.76
CA GLU A 48 -18.93 2.53 -10.99
C GLU A 48 -20.15 1.61 -10.74
N PHE A 49 -20.19 0.89 -9.62
CA PHE A 49 -21.17 -0.18 -9.40
C PHE A 49 -22.25 0.13 -8.35
N ILE A 50 -21.93 0.93 -7.33
CA ILE A 50 -22.82 1.16 -6.18
C ILE A 50 -23.56 2.50 -6.30
N SER A 51 -22.96 3.49 -6.97
CA SER A 51 -23.60 4.79 -7.21
C SER A 51 -24.97 4.71 -7.93
N PRO A 52 -25.24 3.77 -8.88
CA PRO A 52 -26.55 3.68 -9.53
C PRO A 52 -27.67 3.18 -8.61
N LEU A 53 -27.30 2.57 -7.47
CA LEU A 53 -28.22 1.99 -6.48
C LEU A 53 -28.59 2.99 -5.38
N VAL A 54 -27.99 4.19 -5.39
CA VAL A 54 -28.24 5.26 -4.42
C VAL A 54 -29.72 5.65 -4.46
N GLY A 55 -30.39 5.60 -3.30
CA GLY A 55 -31.81 5.94 -3.14
C GLY A 55 -32.79 4.78 -3.34
N LYS A 56 -32.33 3.61 -3.79
CA LYS A 56 -33.18 2.41 -3.95
C LYS A 56 -32.99 1.40 -2.80
N GLN A 57 -31.78 1.29 -2.24
CA GLN A 57 -31.43 0.31 -1.21
C GLN A 57 -30.37 0.84 -0.24
N LYS A 58 -30.13 0.11 0.87
CA LYS A 58 -29.05 0.40 1.81
C LYS A 58 -27.70 -0.01 1.20
N ILE A 59 -26.85 0.96 0.94
CA ILE A 59 -25.55 0.79 0.28
C ILE A 59 -24.43 0.60 1.31
N PRO A 60 -23.48 -0.32 1.06
CA PRO A 60 -22.31 -0.47 1.91
C PRO A 60 -21.43 0.79 1.82
N MET A 61 -20.79 1.15 2.92
CA MET A 61 -19.89 2.30 2.93
C MET A 61 -18.53 1.91 2.32
N LEU A 62 -17.78 2.90 1.84
CA LEU A 62 -16.43 2.68 1.28
C LEU A 62 -15.51 1.88 2.22
N ASN A 63 -15.59 2.14 3.53
CA ASN A 63 -14.77 1.44 4.53
C ASN A 63 -15.10 -0.05 4.63
N ASP A 64 -16.34 -0.45 4.32
CA ASP A 64 -16.77 -1.85 4.39
C ASP A 64 -16.16 -2.70 3.25
N MET A 65 -15.66 -2.05 2.20
CA MET A 65 -15.08 -2.70 1.01
C MET A 65 -13.59 -3.04 1.17
N ILE A 66 -12.91 -2.45 2.16
CA ILE A 66 -11.48 -2.68 2.40
C ILE A 66 -11.32 -3.81 3.41
N TYR A 67 -10.43 -4.75 3.12
CA TYR A 67 -10.02 -5.73 4.13
C TYR A 67 -9.01 -5.10 5.11
N GLU A 68 -9.52 -4.43 6.14
CA GLU A 68 -8.73 -3.65 7.10
C GLU A 68 -7.54 -4.44 7.69
N LYS A 69 -7.79 -5.68 8.14
CA LYS A 69 -6.73 -6.51 8.73
C LYS A 69 -5.55 -6.72 7.79
N GLY A 70 -5.81 -6.92 6.50
CA GLY A 70 -4.75 -7.10 5.52
C GLY A 70 -4.01 -5.80 5.21
N ALA A 71 -4.71 -4.66 5.21
CA ALA A 71 -4.08 -3.35 5.05
C ALA A 71 -3.14 -3.03 6.23
N TYR A 72 -3.55 -3.32 7.47
CA TYR A 72 -2.68 -3.17 8.64
C TYR A 72 -1.47 -4.11 8.58
N THR A 73 -1.66 -5.37 8.19
CA THR A 73 -0.53 -6.31 8.02
C THR A 73 0.45 -5.81 6.96
N GLN A 74 -0.04 -5.31 5.82
CA GLN A 74 0.80 -4.73 4.77
C GLN A 74 1.62 -3.55 5.30
N LEU A 75 0.99 -2.64 6.04
CA LEU A 75 1.63 -1.45 6.59
C LEU A 75 2.70 -1.79 7.63
N ILE A 76 2.42 -2.71 8.56
CA ILE A 76 3.39 -3.15 9.57
C ILE A 76 4.59 -3.83 8.89
N LEU A 77 4.32 -4.66 7.88
CA LEU A 77 5.37 -5.37 7.15
C LEU A 77 6.22 -4.42 6.30
N SER A 78 5.61 -3.43 5.65
CA SER A 78 6.34 -2.44 4.85
C SER A 78 7.19 -1.50 5.72
N ILE A 79 6.67 -1.06 6.87
CA ILE A 79 7.43 -0.22 7.82
C ILE A 79 8.61 -0.99 8.39
N SER A 80 8.37 -2.22 8.87
CA SER A 80 9.45 -3.05 9.43
C SER A 80 10.52 -3.38 8.38
N GLY A 81 10.13 -3.74 7.16
CA GLY A 81 11.06 -3.96 6.05
C GLY A 81 11.88 -2.71 5.69
N THR A 82 11.24 -1.55 5.65
CA THR A 82 11.92 -0.27 5.36
C THR A 82 12.92 0.10 6.45
N LEU A 83 12.57 -0.10 7.73
CA LEU A 83 13.47 0.14 8.86
C LEU A 83 14.66 -0.83 8.84
N LEU A 84 14.42 -2.13 8.65
CA LEU A 84 15.48 -3.14 8.56
C LEU A 84 16.46 -2.84 7.43
N TYR A 85 15.95 -2.49 6.26
CA TYR A 85 16.79 -2.11 5.12
C TYR A 85 17.61 -0.84 5.41
N THR A 86 17.00 0.15 6.07
CA THR A 86 17.69 1.38 6.47
C THR A 86 18.82 1.08 7.46
N PHE A 87 18.59 0.23 8.46
CA PHE A 87 19.65 -0.21 9.37
C PHE A 87 20.74 -1.00 8.63
N GLY A 88 20.37 -1.82 7.65
CA GLY A 88 21.33 -2.54 6.81
C GLY A 88 22.26 -1.59 6.04
N LEU A 89 21.72 -0.47 5.54
CA LEU A 89 22.52 0.57 4.88
C LEU A 89 23.42 1.33 5.86
N VAL A 90 22.95 1.62 7.08
CA VAL A 90 23.74 2.36 8.09
C VAL A 90 24.91 1.51 8.60
N PHE A 91 24.68 0.23 8.90
CA PHE A 91 25.70 -0.68 9.42
C PHE A 91 26.47 -1.44 8.34
N SER A 92 26.16 -1.23 7.06
CA SER A 92 26.72 -1.98 5.91
C SER A 92 26.57 -3.51 6.03
N LEU A 93 25.51 -3.99 6.67
CA LEU A 93 25.26 -5.42 6.89
C LEU A 93 24.39 -6.02 5.78
N LYS A 94 25.01 -6.84 4.92
CA LYS A 94 24.31 -7.48 3.78
C LYS A 94 23.12 -8.35 4.22
N ILE A 95 23.24 -9.08 5.33
CA ILE A 95 22.16 -9.93 5.85
C ILE A 95 20.89 -9.12 6.14
N LEU A 96 21.04 -7.90 6.66
CA LEU A 96 19.92 -7.04 7.05
C LEU A 96 19.24 -6.40 5.83
N LEU A 97 20.04 -6.11 4.79
CA LEU A 97 19.52 -5.66 3.49
C LEU A 97 18.68 -6.76 2.83
N ASP A 98 19.18 -7.99 2.80
CA ASP A 98 18.48 -9.14 2.20
C ASP A 98 17.15 -9.42 2.95
N ILE A 99 17.18 -9.43 4.30
CA ILE A 99 15.97 -9.61 5.12
C ILE A 99 14.97 -8.46 4.90
N GLY A 100 15.44 -7.20 4.89
CA GLY A 100 14.60 -6.04 4.64
C GLY A 100 13.93 -6.08 3.26
N ALA A 101 14.67 -6.51 2.23
CA ALA A 101 14.14 -6.66 0.87
C ALA A 101 13.08 -7.76 0.78
N ILE A 102 13.30 -8.92 1.40
CA ILE A 102 12.32 -10.01 1.45
C ILE A 102 11.04 -9.57 2.18
N CYS A 103 11.20 -8.83 3.29
CA CYS A 103 10.09 -8.27 4.04
C CYS A 103 9.24 -7.31 3.17
N LEU A 104 9.88 -6.44 2.39
CA LEU A 104 9.20 -5.53 1.46
C LEU A 104 8.52 -6.24 0.28
N LEU A 105 9.13 -7.31 -0.24
CA LEU A 105 8.50 -8.16 -1.24
C LEU A 105 7.24 -8.82 -0.68
N ALA A 106 7.31 -9.37 0.53
CA ALA A 106 6.15 -9.94 1.20
C ALA A 106 5.06 -8.88 1.43
N ALA A 107 5.42 -7.66 1.84
CA ALA A 107 4.47 -6.55 1.97
C ALA A 107 3.78 -6.20 0.64
N SER A 108 4.52 -6.25 -0.46
CA SER A 108 3.96 -6.00 -1.81
C SER A 108 2.98 -7.08 -2.24
N ILE A 109 3.24 -8.36 -1.91
CA ILE A 109 2.31 -9.46 -2.17
C ILE A 109 1.01 -9.27 -1.35
N VAL A 110 1.14 -8.90 -0.07
CA VAL A 110 -0.03 -8.63 0.78
C VAL A 110 -0.85 -7.45 0.24
N LEU A 111 -0.19 -6.38 -0.24
CA LEU A 111 -0.87 -5.25 -0.90
C LEU A 111 -1.75 -5.75 -2.05
N ILE A 112 -1.17 -6.53 -2.97
CA ILE A 112 -1.90 -7.08 -4.12
C ILE A 112 -3.07 -7.96 -3.67
N ALA A 113 -2.87 -8.81 -2.65
CA ALA A 113 -3.93 -9.67 -2.13
C ALA A 113 -5.10 -8.87 -1.52
N VAL A 114 -4.83 -7.77 -0.82
CA VAL A 114 -5.86 -6.87 -0.28
C VAL A 114 -6.63 -6.19 -1.41
N LEU A 115 -5.92 -5.65 -2.40
CA LEU A 115 -6.54 -5.00 -3.56
C LEU A 115 -7.39 -5.99 -4.36
N TYR A 116 -6.90 -7.21 -4.57
CA TYR A 116 -7.67 -8.27 -5.24
C TYR A 116 -8.94 -8.63 -4.45
N LYS A 117 -8.89 -8.66 -3.12
CA LYS A 117 -10.08 -8.93 -2.29
C LYS A 117 -11.11 -7.80 -2.39
N THR A 118 -10.67 -6.54 -2.41
CA THR A 118 -11.54 -5.39 -2.66
C THR A 118 -12.12 -5.40 -4.07
N TYR A 119 -11.34 -5.80 -5.08
CA TYR A 119 -11.85 -6.02 -6.42
C TYR A 119 -12.86 -7.17 -6.46
N LYS A 120 -12.61 -8.31 -5.82
CA LYS A 120 -13.54 -9.45 -5.79
C LYS A 120 -14.89 -9.10 -5.13
N PHE A 121 -14.90 -8.15 -4.19
CA PHE A 121 -16.14 -7.61 -3.63
C PHE A 121 -17.08 -7.05 -4.71
N LYS A 122 -16.52 -6.51 -5.82
CA LYS A 122 -17.27 -6.12 -7.03
C LYS A 122 -18.10 -7.27 -7.60
N ASN A 123 -17.47 -8.42 -7.89
CA ASN A 123 -18.15 -9.55 -8.54
C ASN A 123 -19.34 -10.07 -7.74
N ILE A 124 -19.25 -10.01 -6.40
CA ILE A 124 -20.36 -10.39 -5.52
C ILE A 124 -21.52 -9.38 -5.62
N GLY A 125 -21.20 -8.10 -5.82
CA GLY A 125 -22.19 -7.06 -6.11
C GLY A 125 -22.88 -7.25 -7.46
N GLU A 126 -22.10 -7.53 -8.52
CA GLU A 126 -22.62 -7.76 -9.88
C GLU A 126 -23.54 -8.99 -9.95
N GLU A 127 -23.15 -10.14 -9.37
CA GLU A 127 -23.96 -11.36 -9.41
C GLU A 127 -25.31 -11.21 -8.66
N ASN A 128 -25.35 -10.36 -7.63
CA ASN A 128 -26.58 -10.06 -6.89
C ASN A 128 -27.43 -8.96 -7.55
N GLY A 129 -26.83 -8.10 -8.39
CA GLY A 129 -27.54 -7.10 -9.18
C GLY A 129 -28.26 -7.73 -10.38
N ASP A 130 -27.56 -8.56 -11.15
CA ASP A 130 -28.06 -9.20 -12.39
C ASP A 130 -29.23 -10.19 -12.11
N LYS A 131 -29.15 -10.93 -11.01
CA LYS A 131 -30.26 -11.81 -10.55
C LYS A 131 -31.53 -11.07 -10.12
N ARG A 132 -31.49 -9.74 -9.97
CA ARG A 132 -32.63 -8.92 -9.52
C ARG A 132 -33.28 -8.10 -10.63
N GLU A 133 -32.57 -7.78 -11.72
CA GLU A 133 -33.18 -7.20 -12.93
C GLU A 133 -33.92 -8.25 -13.78
N SER A 134 -33.71 -9.53 -13.50
CA SER A 134 -34.42 -10.67 -14.09
C SER A 134 -35.70 -11.09 -13.33
N LEU A 135 -36.08 -10.36 -12.28
CA LEU A 135 -37.30 -10.55 -11.47
C LEU A 135 -38.20 -9.31 -11.55
#